data_AF-A0A6C0ACA3-F1
#
_entry.id   AF-A0A6C0ACA3-F1
#
_cell.length_a   1.000
_cell.length_b   1.000
_cell.length_c   1.000
_cell.angle_alpha   90.00
_cell.angle_beta   90.00
_cell.angle_gamma   90.00
#
_symmetry.space_group_name_H-M   'P 1'
#
loop_
_entity.id
_entity.type
_entity.pdbx_description
1 polymer ?
#
loop_
_entity_poly.entity_id
_entity_poly.type
_entity_poly.pdbx_seq_one_letter_code
_entity_poly.pdbx_strand_id
1 'polypeptide(L)'
;MKNIIMVYDINKIYKNITHSLTNEEIENLDKVWEFIECFNYPKINLHKFRKQVISKIRSKYSLHEFLVYEKVIEKLLFNLKDRYFDQNKDIYTKIKIIELNKEDNLNKKIREFSANCQICLLRSFINKNFYFNYSNNKLYFTPTKGSSDILEESRLDSILNTVMYNRESYEMFMLDNSLNDIDQFYYSFDYPFPNIFTDKFNIINDKDREIRIDKLYFSGGEKMWFKLIKK
;
A
#
# COMPACT_ATOMS: atom_id res chain seq x y z
N MET A 1 -28.58 13.22 -12.05
CA MET A 1 -27.95 12.25 -12.98
C MET A 1 -28.14 10.87 -12.36
N LYS A 2 -28.65 9.89 -13.12
CA LYS A 2 -28.82 8.52 -12.63
C LYS A 2 -27.43 7.90 -12.52
N ASN A 3 -27.02 7.48 -11.33
CA ASN A 3 -25.87 6.60 -11.15
C ASN A 3 -26.15 5.31 -11.91
N ILE A 4 -25.52 5.15 -13.08
CA ILE A 4 -25.43 3.85 -13.74
C ILE A 4 -24.41 3.08 -12.90
N ILE A 5 -24.89 2.33 -11.91
CA ILE A 5 -24.10 1.27 -11.32
C ILE A 5 -23.91 0.27 -12.46
N MET A 6 -22.74 0.30 -13.10
CA MET A 6 -22.33 -0.80 -13.96
C MET A 6 -22.20 -2.01 -13.05
N VAL A 7 -23.23 -2.86 -13.04
CA VAL A 7 -23.21 -4.13 -12.29
C VAL A 7 -22.27 -5.05 -13.05
N TYR A 8 -20.99 -4.86 -12.81
CA TYR A 8 -19.96 -5.74 -13.31
C TYR A 8 -20.05 -7.10 -12.62
N ASP A 9 -19.58 -8.16 -13.29
CA ASP A 9 -19.58 -9.51 -12.71
C ASP A 9 -18.64 -9.57 -11.50
N ILE A 10 -19.24 -9.46 -10.31
CA ILE A 10 -18.57 -9.46 -9.02
C ILE A 10 -17.69 -10.70 -8.84
N ASN A 11 -18.06 -11.83 -9.45
CA ASN A 11 -17.27 -13.05 -9.34
C ASN A 11 -15.96 -12.91 -10.11
N LYS A 12 -16.01 -12.33 -11.32
CA LYS A 12 -14.85 -12.13 -12.16
C LYS A 12 -13.88 -11.09 -11.56
N ILE A 13 -14.39 -10.05 -10.91
CA ILE A 13 -13.56 -8.96 -10.38
C ILE A 13 -13.00 -9.26 -8.99
N TYR A 14 -13.75 -9.96 -8.13
CA TYR A 14 -13.42 -10.06 -6.70
C TYR A 14 -13.33 -11.49 -6.14
N LYS A 15 -13.97 -12.51 -6.74
CA LYS A 15 -13.99 -13.88 -6.17
C LYS A 15 -13.11 -14.89 -6.90
N ASN A 16 -13.06 -14.85 -8.23
CA ASN A 16 -12.38 -15.85 -9.06
C ASN A 16 -11.03 -15.34 -9.57
N ILE A 17 -10.21 -14.84 -8.63
CA ILE A 17 -8.91 -14.19 -8.86
C ILE A 17 -7.90 -14.67 -7.79
N THR A 18 -6.61 -14.35 -7.96
CA THR A 18 -5.54 -14.83 -7.07
C THR A 18 -5.80 -14.54 -5.60
N HIS A 19 -6.22 -13.32 -5.28
CA HIS A 19 -6.50 -12.87 -3.92
C HIS A 19 -8.00 -12.61 -3.74
N SER A 20 -8.78 -13.69 -3.70
CA SER A 20 -10.25 -13.63 -3.55
C SER A 20 -10.72 -12.90 -2.29
N LEU A 21 -11.80 -12.14 -2.45
CA LEU A 21 -12.57 -11.60 -1.35
C LEU A 21 -13.57 -12.64 -0.80
N THR A 22 -13.75 -12.67 0.51
CA THR A 22 -14.82 -13.43 1.17
C THR A 22 -16.17 -12.76 0.94
N ASN A 23 -17.27 -13.46 1.23
CA ASN A 23 -18.61 -12.86 1.14
C ASN A 23 -18.75 -11.65 2.07
N GLU A 24 -18.22 -11.73 3.29
CA GLU A 24 -18.23 -10.62 4.25
C GLU A 24 -17.42 -9.42 3.76
N GLU A 25 -16.25 -9.64 3.15
CA GLU A 25 -15.45 -8.57 2.56
C GLU A 25 -16.18 -7.90 1.39
N ILE A 26 -16.93 -8.67 0.60
CA ILE A 26 -17.74 -8.17 -0.51
C ILE A 26 -18.93 -7.35 -0.02
N GLU A 27 -19.62 -7.81 1.03
CA GLU A 27 -20.72 -7.07 1.66
C GLU A 27 -20.26 -5.70 2.21
N ASN A 28 -18.98 -5.58 2.57
CA ASN A 28 -18.40 -4.33 3.06
C ASN A 28 -17.63 -3.53 1.99
N LEU A 29 -17.65 -3.96 0.72
CA LEU A 29 -16.81 -3.38 -0.33
C LEU A 29 -17.12 -1.89 -0.58
N ASP A 30 -18.39 -1.49 -0.49
CA ASP A 30 -18.79 -0.07 -0.60
C ASP A 30 -18.11 0.80 0.46
N LYS A 31 -18.02 0.30 1.70
CA LYS A 31 -17.34 1.00 2.80
C LYS A 31 -15.83 1.04 2.60
N VAL A 32 -15.25 0.00 2.00
CA VAL A 32 -13.82 -0.04 1.65
C VAL A 32 -13.52 1.03 0.61
N TRP A 33 -14.33 1.17 -0.43
CA TRP A 33 -14.15 2.23 -1.44
C TRP A 33 -14.33 3.63 -0.84
N GLU A 34 -15.35 3.83 -0.01
CA GLU A 34 -15.53 5.10 0.73
C GLU A 34 -14.34 5.43 1.65
N PHE A 35 -13.72 4.40 2.23
CA PHE A 35 -12.51 4.53 3.03
C PHE A 35 -11.29 4.91 2.17
N ILE A 36 -11.11 4.30 1.00
CA ILE A 36 -10.05 4.66 0.04
C ILE A 36 -10.15 6.14 -0.39
N GLU A 37 -11.37 6.62 -0.67
CA GLU A 37 -11.61 8.02 -1.06
C GLU A 37 -11.19 9.03 0.03
N CYS A 38 -11.11 8.60 1.30
CA CYS A 38 -10.64 9.48 2.37
C CYS A 38 -9.19 9.92 2.23
N PHE A 39 -8.46 9.32 1.31
CA PHE A 39 -7.05 9.61 1.05
C PHE A 39 -6.82 10.31 -0.31
N ASN A 40 -7.85 10.39 -1.16
CA ASN A 40 -7.76 11.02 -2.46
C ASN A 40 -7.93 12.54 -2.34
N TYR A 41 -6.82 13.26 -2.08
CA TYR A 41 -6.83 14.72 -1.95
C TYR A 41 -5.81 15.40 -2.88
N PRO A 42 -6.25 16.32 -3.75
CA PRO A 42 -5.33 17.17 -4.48
C PRO A 42 -4.76 18.23 -3.52
N LYS A 43 -3.56 18.00 -2.98
CA LYS A 43 -2.86 18.96 -2.12
C LYS A 43 -1.39 19.05 -2.47
N ILE A 44 -0.92 20.28 -2.68
CA ILE A 44 0.48 20.62 -2.95
C ILE A 44 1.35 20.47 -1.67
N ASN A 45 0.75 20.46 -0.48
CA ASN A 45 1.47 20.44 0.80
C ASN A 45 1.18 19.17 1.63
N LEU A 46 2.22 18.35 1.82
CA LEU A 46 2.17 17.09 2.57
C LEU A 46 1.75 17.24 4.04
N HIS A 47 2.16 18.30 4.73
CA HIS A 47 1.76 18.55 6.13
C HIS A 47 0.25 18.73 6.26
N LYS A 48 -0.33 19.55 5.36
CA LYS A 48 -1.78 19.79 5.33
C LYS A 48 -2.54 18.51 5.01
N PHE A 49 -2.07 17.75 4.02
CA PHE A 49 -2.63 16.44 3.67
C PHE A 49 -2.69 15.51 4.89
N ARG A 50 -1.55 15.31 5.57
CA ARG A 50 -1.44 14.40 6.71
C ARG A 50 -2.39 14.76 7.85
N LYS A 51 -2.42 16.03 8.25
CA LYS A 51 -3.33 16.49 9.32
C LYS A 51 -4.80 16.24 8.98
N GLN A 52 -5.19 16.51 7.74
CA GLN A 52 -6.57 16.32 7.28
C GLN A 52 -6.95 14.84 7.27
N VAL A 53 -6.12 13.99 6.68
CA VAL A 53 -6.34 12.54 6.64
C VAL A 53 -6.44 11.99 8.07
N ILE A 54 -5.47 12.29 8.95
CA ILE A 54 -5.51 11.83 10.35
C ILE A 54 -6.80 12.24 11.04
N SER A 55 -7.21 13.51 10.89
CA SER A 55 -8.46 14.00 11.50
C SER A 55 -9.69 13.28 10.96
N LYS A 56 -9.76 13.04 9.64
CA LYS A 56 -10.88 12.35 8.99
C LYS A 56 -10.95 10.89 9.41
N ILE A 57 -9.81 10.20 9.44
CA ILE A 57 -9.75 8.81 9.87
C ILE A 57 -10.20 8.67 11.32
N ARG A 58 -9.66 9.48 12.24
CA ARG A 58 -10.04 9.44 13.67
C ARG A 58 -11.52 9.70 13.93
N SER A 59 -12.14 10.53 13.10
CA SER A 59 -13.55 10.94 13.32
C SER A 59 -14.55 9.97 12.71
N LYS A 60 -14.16 9.19 11.71
CA LYS A 60 -15.09 8.37 10.92
C LYS A 60 -14.89 6.86 11.10
N TYR A 61 -13.67 6.42 11.42
CA TYR A 61 -13.34 5.00 11.45
C TYR A 61 -12.71 4.61 12.78
N SER A 62 -13.09 3.44 13.28
CA SER A 62 -12.40 2.77 14.37
C SER A 62 -11.09 2.13 13.90
N LEU A 63 -10.22 1.79 14.85
CA LEU A 63 -9.00 1.03 14.58
C LEU A 63 -9.30 -0.31 13.89
N HIS A 64 -10.35 -1.00 14.32
CA HIS A 64 -10.75 -2.28 13.78
C HIS A 64 -11.26 -2.16 12.34
N GLU A 65 -12.13 -1.18 12.04
CA GLU A 65 -12.59 -0.92 10.68
C GLU A 65 -11.42 -0.62 9.75
N PHE A 66 -10.46 0.22 10.19
CA PHE A 66 -9.26 0.48 9.40
C PHE A 66 -8.51 -0.82 9.09
N LEU A 67 -8.27 -1.68 10.09
CA LEU A 67 -7.58 -2.95 9.89
C LEU A 67 -8.29 -3.83 8.85
N VAL A 68 -9.61 -3.98 8.98
CA VAL A 68 -10.42 -4.79 8.08
C VAL A 68 -10.35 -4.24 6.66
N TYR A 69 -10.53 -2.92 6.49
CA TYR A 69 -10.52 -2.30 5.17
C TYR A 69 -9.13 -2.33 4.53
N GLU A 70 -8.06 -2.10 5.30
CA GLU A 70 -6.69 -2.16 4.78
C GLU A 70 -6.31 -3.56 4.27
N LYS A 71 -6.82 -4.62 4.90
CA LYS A 71 -6.64 -6.00 4.39
C LYS A 71 -7.33 -6.23 3.05
N VAL A 72 -8.54 -5.71 2.88
CA VAL A 72 -9.25 -5.78 1.60
C VAL A 72 -8.48 -4.99 0.55
N ILE A 73 -8.03 -3.77 0.87
CA ILE A 73 -7.21 -2.94 -0.03
C ILE A 73 -5.93 -3.66 -0.45
N GLU A 74 -5.26 -4.37 0.47
CA GLU A 74 -4.08 -5.16 0.12
C GLU A 74 -4.40 -6.24 -0.92
N LYS A 75 -5.53 -6.96 -0.79
CA LYS A 75 -5.97 -7.93 -1.81
C LYS A 75 -6.25 -7.25 -3.15
N LEU A 76 -6.98 -6.13 -3.13
CA LEU A 76 -7.28 -5.35 -4.34
C LEU A 76 -5.99 -4.93 -5.06
N LEU A 77 -5.02 -4.37 -4.32
CA LEU A 77 -3.73 -3.95 -4.87
C LEU A 77 -2.98 -5.12 -5.52
N PHE A 78 -2.90 -6.27 -4.86
CA PHE A 78 -2.16 -7.40 -5.40
C PHE A 78 -2.85 -8.06 -6.59
N ASN A 79 -4.18 -8.13 -6.60
CA ASN A 79 -4.91 -8.56 -7.81
C ASN A 79 -4.66 -7.62 -8.99
N LEU A 80 -4.64 -6.30 -8.73
CA LEU A 80 -4.34 -5.30 -9.75
C LEU A 80 -2.90 -5.48 -10.30
N LYS A 81 -1.94 -5.71 -9.40
CA LYS A 81 -0.54 -5.98 -9.76
C LYS A 81 -0.40 -7.25 -10.58
N ASP A 82 -0.97 -8.37 -10.12
CA ASP A 82 -0.95 -9.65 -10.83
C ASP A 82 -1.51 -9.49 -12.24
N ARG A 83 -2.66 -8.82 -12.37
CA ARG A 83 -3.30 -8.57 -13.65
C ARG A 83 -2.44 -7.73 -14.60
N TYR A 84 -1.75 -6.72 -14.07
CA TYR A 84 -0.81 -5.91 -14.84
C TYR A 84 0.44 -6.71 -15.26
N PHE A 85 0.99 -7.54 -14.37
CA PHE A 85 2.19 -8.34 -14.65
C PHE A 85 1.94 -9.51 -15.59
N ASP A 86 0.75 -10.11 -15.57
CA ASP A 86 0.35 -11.10 -16.58
C ASP A 86 0.48 -10.54 -18.01
N GLN A 87 0.32 -9.23 -18.18
CA GLN A 87 0.52 -8.53 -19.45
C GLN A 87 1.96 -8.05 -19.65
N ASN A 88 2.66 -7.69 -18.57
CA ASN A 88 3.98 -7.06 -18.59
C ASN A 88 4.98 -7.96 -17.84
N LYS A 89 5.46 -9.01 -18.53
CA LYS A 89 6.24 -10.14 -17.99
C LYS A 89 7.57 -9.77 -17.30
N ASP A 90 7.98 -8.51 -17.28
CA ASP A 90 9.36 -8.10 -16.95
C ASP A 90 9.54 -7.25 -15.67
N ILE A 91 8.49 -6.98 -14.90
CA ILE A 91 8.59 -6.05 -13.75
C ILE A 91 8.27 -6.76 -12.42
N TYR A 92 9.07 -7.74 -12.01
CA TYR A 92 9.01 -8.20 -10.60
C TYR A 92 10.12 -7.55 -9.80
N THR A 93 9.75 -6.68 -8.86
CA THR A 93 10.69 -6.09 -7.92
C THR A 93 11.38 -7.19 -7.12
N LYS A 94 12.72 -7.24 -7.19
CA LYS A 94 13.51 -8.24 -6.45
C LYS A 94 13.54 -7.88 -4.97
N ILE A 95 12.60 -8.42 -4.21
CA ILE A 95 12.62 -8.35 -2.75
C ILE A 95 13.79 -9.19 -2.24
N LYS A 96 14.59 -8.58 -1.37
CA LYS A 96 15.57 -9.31 -0.57
C LYS A 96 14.97 -9.58 0.81
N ILE A 97 15.15 -10.82 1.28
CA ILE A 97 14.71 -11.23 2.61
C ILE A 97 15.97 -11.57 3.40
N ILE A 98 16.13 -10.89 4.53
CA ILE A 98 17.23 -11.12 5.47
C ILE A 98 16.61 -11.71 6.74
N GLU A 99 17.05 -12.91 7.10
CA GLU A 99 16.71 -13.49 8.40
C GLU A 99 17.61 -12.87 9.46
N LEU A 100 17.00 -12.44 10.56
CA LEU A 100 17.71 -11.86 11.68
C LEU A 100 17.75 -12.87 12.83
N ASN A 101 18.81 -12.80 13.61
CA ASN A 101 18.96 -13.49 14.89
C ASN A 101 18.51 -12.57 16.03
N LYS A 102 18.19 -13.13 17.20
CA LYS A 102 17.77 -12.33 18.38
C LYS A 102 18.82 -11.31 18.82
N GLU A 103 20.09 -11.62 18.58
CA GLU A 103 21.24 -10.77 18.93
C GLU A 103 21.54 -9.69 17.88
N ASP A 104 20.90 -9.76 16.71
CA ASP A 104 21.16 -8.79 15.65
C ASP A 104 20.66 -7.39 16.03
N ASN A 105 21.57 -6.43 15.98
CA ASN A 105 21.18 -5.02 16.05
C ASN A 105 20.57 -4.60 14.70
N LEU A 106 19.24 -4.57 14.65
CA LEU A 106 18.47 -4.20 13.46
C LEU A 106 18.95 -2.89 12.81
N ASN A 107 19.25 -1.86 13.62
CA ASN A 107 19.72 -0.57 13.10
C ASN A 107 21.10 -0.68 12.46
N LYS A 108 21.98 -1.52 13.02
CA LYS A 108 23.30 -1.78 12.46
C LYS A 108 23.18 -2.52 11.13
N LYS A 109 22.39 -3.60 11.07
CA LYS A 109 22.14 -4.38 9.83
C LYS A 109 21.56 -3.51 8.71
N ILE A 110 20.60 -2.65 9.02
CA ILE A 110 20.02 -1.70 8.06
C ILE A 110 21.09 -0.73 7.53
N ARG A 111 21.93 -0.16 8.40
CA ARG A 111 23.01 0.76 8.00
C ARG A 111 24.07 0.08 7.13
N GLU A 112 24.54 -1.09 7.54
CA GLU A 112 25.50 -1.90 6.78
C GLU A 112 24.98 -2.20 5.38
N PHE A 113 23.72 -2.65 5.29
CA PHE A 113 23.10 -2.97 4.02
C PHE A 113 23.02 -1.76 3.08
N SER A 114 22.72 -0.59 3.64
CA SER A 114 22.51 0.64 2.87
C SER A 114 23.80 1.24 2.37
N ALA A 115 24.86 1.17 3.18
CA ALA A 115 26.21 1.50 2.75
C ALA A 115 26.65 0.60 1.58
N ASN A 116 26.37 -0.70 1.65
CA ASN A 116 26.76 -1.66 0.61
C ASN A 116 26.00 -1.50 -0.71
N CYS A 117 24.76 -1.01 -0.67
CA CYS A 117 23.92 -0.91 -1.87
C CYS A 117 23.89 0.51 -2.48
N GLN A 118 24.55 1.51 -1.88
CA GLN A 118 24.46 2.93 -2.29
C GLN A 118 23.01 3.47 -2.31
N ILE A 119 22.14 2.93 -1.44
CA ILE A 119 20.71 3.26 -1.42
C ILE A 119 20.42 4.34 -0.39
N CYS A 120 19.66 5.37 -0.79
CA CYS A 120 19.13 6.35 0.14
C CYS A 120 18.03 5.69 1.00
N LEU A 121 18.30 5.50 2.28
CA LEU A 121 17.30 5.01 3.21
C LEU A 121 16.34 6.13 3.63
N LEU A 122 15.13 6.07 3.12
CA LEU A 122 13.99 6.75 3.72
C LEU A 122 13.06 5.66 4.29
N ARG A 123 12.72 5.77 5.58
CA ARG A 123 11.63 4.96 6.16
C ARG A 123 10.72 5.82 6.99
N SER A 124 9.49 5.90 6.54
CA SER A 124 8.35 6.27 7.35
C SER A 124 7.46 5.04 7.59
N PHE A 125 6.37 5.21 8.33
CA PHE A 125 5.34 4.19 8.42
C PHE A 125 4.67 3.89 7.07
N ILE A 126 4.93 4.72 6.06
CA ILE A 126 4.22 4.78 4.79
C ILE A 126 5.17 4.41 3.65
N ASN A 127 6.33 5.06 3.59
CA ASN A 127 7.39 4.75 2.65
C ASN A 127 8.31 3.69 3.25
N LYS A 128 8.24 2.46 2.75
CA LYS A 128 8.93 1.30 3.34
C LYS A 128 9.84 0.65 2.29
N ASN A 129 11.04 1.18 2.09
CA ASN A 129 12.10 0.44 1.39
C ASN A 129 12.56 -0.79 2.19
N PHE A 130 12.24 -0.83 3.49
CA PHE A 130 12.46 -1.98 4.34
C PHE A 130 11.31 -2.17 5.33
N TYR A 131 10.94 -3.42 5.50
CA TYR A 131 9.91 -3.85 6.41
C TYR A 131 10.43 -4.96 7.33
N PHE A 132 10.27 -4.80 8.64
CA PHE A 132 10.66 -5.82 9.60
C PHE A 132 9.43 -6.48 10.20
N ASN A 133 9.31 -7.79 10.02
CA ASN A 133 8.28 -8.61 10.62
C ASN A 133 8.82 -9.14 11.96
N TYR A 134 8.23 -8.67 13.06
CA TYR A 134 8.64 -9.05 14.41
C TYR A 134 8.26 -10.50 14.77
N SER A 135 7.20 -11.05 14.18
CA SER A 135 6.76 -12.42 14.47
C SER A 135 7.65 -13.50 13.87
N ASN A 136 8.29 -13.25 12.73
CA ASN A 136 9.18 -14.23 12.07
C ASN A 136 10.65 -13.78 11.99
N ASN A 137 10.98 -12.63 12.58
CA ASN A 137 12.32 -12.05 12.60
C ASN A 137 12.93 -11.83 11.20
N LYS A 138 12.11 -11.52 10.20
CA LYS A 138 12.57 -11.26 8.82
C LYS A 138 12.52 -9.78 8.48
N LEU A 139 13.60 -9.30 7.88
CA LEU A 139 13.70 -8.00 7.23
C LEU A 139 13.48 -8.18 5.73
N TYR A 140 12.36 -7.68 5.24
CA TYR A 140 12.04 -7.56 3.83
C TYR A 140 12.58 -6.22 3.33
N PHE A 141 13.17 -6.22 2.15
CA PHE A 141 13.84 -5.07 1.60
C PHE A 141 13.60 -4.98 0.11
N THR A 142 13.28 -3.77 -0.34
CA THR A 142 13.18 -3.41 -1.75
C THR A 142 14.21 -2.32 -2.04
N PRO A 143 15.22 -2.60 -2.89
CA PRO A 143 16.17 -1.59 -3.25
C PRO A 143 15.50 -0.50 -4.08
N THR A 144 15.48 0.73 -3.58
CA THR A 144 15.23 1.90 -4.42
C THR A 144 16.44 2.07 -5.34
N LYS A 145 16.30 1.70 -6.61
CA LYS A 145 17.32 2.00 -7.61
C LYS A 145 17.33 3.50 -7.83
N GLY A 146 18.47 4.17 -7.70
CA GLY A 146 18.60 5.59 -8.04
C GLY A 146 18.65 5.77 -9.56
N SER A 147 17.71 6.55 -10.10
CA SER A 147 17.65 7.08 -11.49
C SER A 147 17.48 6.07 -12.64
N SER A 148 16.76 6.53 -13.68
CA SER A 148 16.23 5.84 -14.89
C SER A 148 15.26 4.67 -14.68
N ASP A 149 15.62 3.60 -13.98
CA ASP A 149 14.70 2.45 -13.73
C ASP A 149 13.53 2.83 -12.80
N ILE A 150 13.73 3.87 -11.99
CA ILE A 150 12.66 4.53 -11.23
C ILE A 150 11.53 4.96 -12.17
N LEU A 151 11.81 5.33 -13.42
CA LEU A 151 10.77 5.91 -14.28
C LEU A 151 9.77 4.85 -14.77
N GLU A 152 10.21 3.62 -15.05
CA GLU A 152 9.31 2.52 -15.43
C GLU A 152 8.56 1.93 -14.23
N GLU A 153 9.24 1.73 -13.10
CA GLU A 153 8.57 1.36 -11.84
C GLU A 153 7.64 2.50 -11.36
N SER A 154 8.00 3.78 -11.58
CA SER A 154 7.13 4.94 -11.30
C SER A 154 5.89 4.99 -12.17
N ARG A 155 5.94 4.37 -13.36
CA ARG A 155 4.78 4.29 -14.26
C ARG A 155 3.81 3.22 -13.78
N LEU A 156 4.30 2.02 -13.47
CA LEU A 156 3.49 0.99 -12.80
C LEU A 156 2.87 1.58 -11.54
N ASP A 157 3.69 2.21 -10.72
CA ASP A 157 3.27 2.82 -9.48
C ASP A 157 2.19 3.89 -9.73
N SER A 158 2.43 4.84 -10.65
CA SER A 158 1.45 5.87 -11.02
C SER A 158 0.12 5.28 -11.54
N ILE A 159 0.19 4.19 -12.30
CA ILE A 159 -0.98 3.47 -12.81
C ILE A 159 -1.74 2.82 -11.66
N LEU A 160 -1.05 2.03 -10.83
CA LEU A 160 -1.64 1.38 -9.66
C LEU A 160 -2.27 2.40 -8.73
N ASN A 161 -1.61 3.53 -8.48
CA ASN A 161 -2.13 4.62 -7.67
C ASN A 161 -3.44 5.16 -8.24
N THR A 162 -3.45 5.51 -9.52
CA THR A 162 -4.65 6.12 -10.12
C THR A 162 -5.83 5.15 -10.17
N VAL A 163 -5.56 3.88 -10.50
CA VAL A 163 -6.59 2.85 -10.55
C VAL A 163 -7.09 2.49 -9.16
N MET A 164 -6.21 2.39 -8.15
CA MET A 164 -6.58 2.01 -6.78
C MET A 164 -7.40 3.05 -6.03
N TYR A 165 -7.33 4.33 -6.39
CA TYR A 165 -8.12 5.40 -5.74
C TYR A 165 -9.46 5.70 -6.43
N ASN A 166 -9.83 4.94 -7.45
CA ASN A 166 -11.10 5.09 -8.16
C ASN A 166 -11.72 3.71 -8.45
N ARG A 167 -12.87 3.43 -7.82
CA ARG A 167 -13.56 2.13 -7.96
C ARG A 167 -13.86 1.77 -9.41
N GLU A 168 -14.41 2.69 -10.17
CA GLU A 168 -14.81 2.44 -11.57
C GLU A 168 -13.59 2.06 -12.42
N SER A 169 -12.48 2.78 -12.22
CA SER A 169 -11.21 2.52 -12.90
C SER A 169 -10.65 1.15 -12.51
N TYR A 170 -10.71 0.78 -11.23
CA TYR A 170 -10.31 -0.56 -10.76
C TYR A 170 -11.17 -1.65 -11.40
N GLU A 171 -12.49 -1.52 -11.33
CA GLU A 171 -13.41 -2.53 -11.84
C GLU A 171 -13.30 -2.70 -13.36
N MET A 172 -13.16 -1.59 -14.10
CA MET A 172 -12.86 -1.62 -15.53
C MET A 172 -11.57 -2.36 -15.83
N PHE A 173 -10.46 -1.95 -15.20
CA PHE A 173 -9.15 -2.55 -15.44
C PHE A 173 -9.16 -4.06 -15.15
N MET A 174 -9.81 -4.49 -14.06
CA MET A 174 -9.90 -5.92 -13.73
C MET A 174 -10.71 -6.73 -14.77
N LEU A 175 -11.62 -6.10 -15.52
CA LEU A 175 -12.44 -6.78 -16.50
C LEU A 175 -11.79 -6.90 -17.88
N ASP A 176 -11.24 -5.79 -18.37
CA ASP A 176 -10.84 -5.62 -19.78
C ASP A 176 -9.39 -5.17 -19.95
N ASN A 177 -8.68 -4.90 -18.84
CA ASN A 177 -7.30 -4.40 -18.80
C ASN A 177 -7.10 -3.07 -19.54
N SER A 178 -8.15 -2.27 -19.68
CA SER A 178 -8.04 -0.92 -20.24
C SER A 178 -7.48 0.05 -19.20
N LEU A 179 -6.43 0.77 -19.57
CA LEU A 179 -5.98 1.95 -18.86
C LEU A 179 -6.46 3.16 -19.67
N ASN A 180 -7.34 3.97 -19.09
CA ASN A 180 -7.57 5.31 -19.62
C ASN A 180 -6.27 6.11 -19.50
N ASP A 181 -6.08 7.13 -20.34
CA ASP A 181 -4.93 8.03 -20.22
C ASP A 181 -4.94 8.69 -18.83
N ILE A 182 -3.99 8.31 -18.00
CA ILE A 182 -3.85 8.80 -16.63
C ILE A 182 -2.94 10.02 -16.64
N ASP A 183 -3.46 11.16 -16.20
CA ASP A 183 -2.66 12.36 -15.97
C ASP A 183 -1.56 12.08 -14.94
N GLN A 184 -0.31 12.32 -15.34
CA GLN A 184 0.89 11.99 -14.58
C GLN A 184 1.12 12.98 -13.43
N PHE A 185 0.35 12.87 -12.35
CA PHE A 185 0.73 13.50 -11.08
C PHE A 185 1.39 12.46 -10.16
N TYR A 186 2.71 12.34 -10.33
CA TYR A 186 3.57 11.58 -9.45
C TYR A 186 3.70 12.31 -8.10
N TYR A 187 2.95 11.85 -7.11
CA TYR A 187 3.44 11.87 -5.74
C TYR A 187 3.86 10.44 -5.42
N SER A 188 5.17 10.27 -5.20
CA SER A 188 5.80 9.02 -4.78
C SER A 188 4.95 8.27 -3.77
N PHE A 189 4.93 6.94 -3.91
CA PHE A 189 4.22 5.85 -3.19
C PHE A 189 4.12 5.93 -1.66
N ASP A 190 3.71 7.08 -1.15
CA ASP A 190 3.39 7.29 0.23
C ASP A 190 1.93 6.85 0.43
N TYR A 191 1.66 5.55 0.26
CA TYR A 191 0.35 4.99 0.59
C TYR A 191 0.06 5.28 2.07
N PRO A 192 -1.09 5.89 2.38
CA PRO A 192 -1.52 6.14 3.74
C PRO A 192 -1.83 4.85 4.51
N PHE A 193 -1.57 3.69 3.92
CA PHE A 193 -1.77 2.37 4.47
C PHE A 193 -0.50 1.89 5.18
N PRO A 194 -0.45 1.97 6.53
CA PRO A 194 0.74 1.65 7.31
C PRO A 194 1.18 0.21 7.17
N ASN A 195 0.38 -0.71 6.65
CA ASN A 195 0.71 -2.14 6.57
C ASN A 195 0.91 -2.68 5.16
N ILE A 196 0.40 -2.01 4.13
CA ILE A 196 0.63 -2.46 2.75
C ILE A 196 2.11 -2.31 2.39
N PHE A 197 2.73 -3.42 1.99
CA PHE A 197 4.07 -3.46 1.42
C PHE A 197 3.93 -3.89 -0.03
N THR A 198 4.20 -2.97 -0.95
CA THR A 198 3.81 -3.09 -2.35
C THR A 198 4.47 -4.27 -3.06
N ASP A 199 5.60 -4.77 -2.58
CA ASP A 199 6.32 -5.85 -3.26
C ASP A 199 5.92 -7.25 -2.76
N LYS A 200 5.35 -7.40 -1.56
CA LYS A 200 4.97 -8.71 -1.02
C LYS A 200 3.65 -8.70 -0.26
N PHE A 201 2.76 -9.59 -0.68
CA PHE A 201 1.46 -9.80 -0.06
C PHE A 201 1.59 -10.41 1.33
N ASN A 202 0.82 -9.87 2.28
CA ASN A 202 0.52 -10.44 3.59
C ASN A 202 1.75 -10.86 4.42
N ILE A 203 2.69 -9.93 4.59
CA ILE A 203 3.91 -10.16 5.38
C ILE A 203 3.78 -9.74 6.84
N ILE A 204 2.58 -9.41 7.33
CA ILE A 204 2.36 -8.83 8.67
C ILE A 204 1.16 -9.48 9.34
N ASN A 205 1.34 -9.92 10.59
CA ASN A 205 0.24 -10.41 11.43
C ASN A 205 -0.65 -9.24 11.92
N ASP A 206 -1.87 -9.56 12.33
CA ASP A 206 -2.89 -8.55 12.69
C ASP A 206 -2.49 -7.67 13.86
N LYS A 207 -1.85 -8.24 14.88
CA LYS A 207 -1.39 -7.48 16.05
C LYS A 207 -0.39 -6.38 15.66
N ASP A 208 0.57 -6.73 14.81
CA ASP A 208 1.54 -5.76 14.29
C ASP A 208 0.86 -4.74 13.37
N ARG A 209 -0.17 -5.15 12.61
CA ARG A 209 -0.96 -4.23 11.78
C ARG A 209 -1.68 -3.18 12.61
N GLU A 210 -2.41 -3.60 13.64
CA GLU A 210 -3.13 -2.73 14.57
C GLU A 210 -2.22 -1.71 15.23
N ILE A 211 -1.07 -2.15 15.76
CA ILE A 211 -0.09 -1.26 16.40
C ILE A 211 0.35 -0.15 15.44
N ARG A 212 0.51 -0.47 14.15
CA ARG A 212 0.99 0.50 13.16
C ARG A 212 -0.11 1.46 12.73
N ILE A 213 -1.34 0.99 12.58
CA ILE A 213 -2.51 1.83 12.35
C ILE A 213 -2.72 2.78 13.53
N ASP A 214 -2.72 2.26 14.76
CA ASP A 214 -2.90 3.05 15.97
C ASP A 214 -1.84 4.16 16.05
N LYS A 215 -0.56 3.81 15.90
CA LYS A 215 0.52 4.79 15.91
C LYS A 215 0.37 5.85 14.82
N LEU A 216 0.00 5.47 13.61
CA LEU A 216 -0.07 6.41 12.50
C LEU A 216 -1.28 7.33 12.60
N TYR A 217 -2.43 6.79 13.01
CA TYR A 217 -3.72 7.46 12.88
C TYR A 217 -4.39 7.82 14.19
N PHE A 218 -4.19 7.11 15.30
CA PHE A 218 -5.00 7.28 16.51
C PHE A 218 -4.19 7.85 17.67
N SER A 219 -3.04 7.24 18.01
CA SER A 219 -2.22 7.64 19.16
C SER A 219 -1.03 8.55 18.81
N GLY A 220 -0.33 8.30 17.70
CA GLY A 220 0.93 8.99 17.39
C GLY A 220 0.76 10.25 16.53
N GLY A 221 -0.08 10.21 15.49
CA GLY A 221 -0.34 11.34 14.60
C GLY A 221 0.81 11.63 13.61
N GLU A 222 0.89 12.86 13.10
CA GLU A 222 1.74 13.21 11.95
C GLU A 222 3.22 12.86 12.13
N LYS A 223 3.78 12.97 13.35
CA LYS A 223 5.18 12.60 13.63
C LYS A 223 5.51 11.16 13.25
N MET A 224 4.51 10.26 13.24
CA MET A 224 4.68 8.86 12.86
C MET A 224 4.74 8.66 11.34
N TRP A 225 4.35 9.66 10.54
CA TRP A 225 4.52 9.67 9.09
C TRP A 225 5.98 9.91 8.64
N PHE A 226 6.89 10.16 9.58
CA PHE A 226 8.32 10.38 9.30
C PHE A 226 9.25 9.55 10.16
N LYS A 227 8.74 9.00 11.27
CA LYS A 227 9.60 8.31 12.23
C LYS A 227 9.99 6.93 11.70
N LEU A 228 11.28 6.65 11.70
CA LEU A 228 11.82 5.30 11.71
C LEU A 228 11.07 4.49 12.79
N ILE A 229 10.58 3.30 12.44
CA ILE A 229 9.97 2.38 13.40
C ILE A 229 11.07 1.98 14.40
N LYS A 230 11.16 2.75 15.50
CA LYS A 230 11.84 2.38 16.72
C LYS A 230 10.76 1.88 17.67
N LYS A 231 10.96 0.68 18.22
CA LYS A 231 10.23 0.27 19.42
C LYS A 231 10.49 1.29 20.52
#